data_AF-A0A959RMP1-F1
#
_entry.id   AF-A0A959RMP1-F1
#
_cell.length_a   1.000
_cell.length_b   1.000
_cell.length_c   1.000
_cell.angle_alpha   90.00
_cell.angle_beta   90.00
_cell.angle_gamma   90.00
#
_symmetry.space_group_name_H-M   'P 1'
#
loop_
_entity.id
_entity.type
_entity.pdbx_description
1 polymer ?
#
loop_
_entity_poly.entity_id
_entity_poly.type
_entity_poly.pdbx_seq_one_letter_code
_entity_poly.pdbx_strand_id
1 'polypeptide(L)' 'YFKKYQLTLKYNNKVDAEEEVKLLTELFGKNEYIFEKDANELEVSMPNQNIELFISNLEQNKNVVNIQLL' A
#
# COMPACT_ATOMS: atom_id res chain seq x y z
N TYR A 1 16.33 -8.61 -7.60
CA TYR A 1 16.53 -7.22 -7.16
C TYR A 1 15.19 -6.68 -6.66
N PHE A 2 15.14 -6.19 -5.44
CA PHE A 2 13.97 -5.51 -4.88
C PHE A 2 14.02 -4.03 -5.29
N LYS A 3 12.88 -3.47 -5.68
CA LYS A 3 12.74 -2.04 -5.94
C LYS A 3 11.84 -1.45 -4.86
N LYS A 4 12.17 -0.24 -4.43
CA LYS A 4 11.31 0.54 -3.56
C LYS A 4 10.31 1.31 -4.41
N TYR A 5 9.06 1.30 -3.99
CA TYR A 5 7.96 2.04 -4.60
C TYR A 5 7.33 2.90 -3.51
N GLN A 6 6.98 4.13 -3.86
CA GLN A 6 6.23 5.01 -2.98
C GLN A 6 4.85 5.24 -3.61
N LEU A 7 3.81 5.00 -2.81
CA LEU A 7 2.42 5.11 -3.22
C LEU A 7 1.73 6.15 -2.35
N THR A 8 1.03 7.09 -2.97
CA THR A 8 0.08 7.96 -2.28
C THR A 8 -1.29 7.29 -2.32
N LEU A 9 -1.89 7.06 -1.15
CA LEU A 9 -3.17 6.38 -1.00
C LEU A 9 -4.24 7.38 -0.54
N LYS A 10 -5.35 7.50 -1.27
CA LYS A 10 -6.48 8.36 -0.88
C LYS A 10 -7.62 7.50 -0.37
N TYR A 11 -7.95 7.64 0.91
CA TYR A 11 -9.02 6.88 1.57
C TYR A 11 -10.31 7.68 1.69
N ASN A 12 -11.46 6.99 1.66
CA ASN A 12 -12.79 7.62 1.64
C ASN A 12 -13.31 8.04 3.02
N ASN A 13 -12.81 7.45 4.11
CA ASN A 13 -13.24 7.74 5.48
C ASN A 13 -12.24 7.18 6.49
N LYS A 14 -12.40 7.57 7.77
CA LYS A 14 -11.63 7.22 9.00
C LYS A 14 -11.44 5.71 9.27
N VAL A 15 -11.03 4.94 8.29
CA VAL A 15 -10.48 3.61 8.46
C VAL A 15 -9.04 3.80 8.91
N ASP A 16 -8.58 3.00 9.87
CA ASP A 16 -7.16 2.93 10.20
C ASP A 16 -6.45 2.36 8.96
N ALA A 17 -6.03 3.25 8.05
CA ALA A 17 -5.25 2.90 6.86
C ALA A 17 -4.01 2.06 7.25
N GLU A 18 -3.53 2.24 8.48
CA GLU A 18 -2.52 1.40 9.11
C GLU A 18 -2.93 -0.08 9.24
N GLU A 19 -4.16 -0.40 9.66
CA GLU A 19 -4.63 -1.80 9.72
C GLU A 19 -4.73 -2.43 8.33
N GLU A 20 -5.17 -1.67 7.33
CA GLU A 20 -5.31 -2.16 5.96
C GLU A 20 -3.94 -2.43 5.32
N VAL A 21 -3.00 -1.49 5.47
CA VAL A 21 -1.62 -1.66 5.02
C VAL A 21 -0.94 -2.82 5.75
N LYS A 22 -1.21 -2.98 7.05
CA LYS A 22 -0.70 -4.11 7.83
C LYS A 22 -1.25 -5.45 7.32
N LEU A 23 -2.56 -5.55 7.07
CA LEU A 23 -3.16 -6.76 6.49
C LEU A 23 -2.58 -7.09 5.12
N LEU A 24 -2.39 -6.07 4.27
CA LEU A 24 -1.83 -6.24 2.94
C LEU A 24 -0.35 -6.63 3.00
N THR A 25 0.42 -6.07 3.92
CA THR A 25 1.83 -6.47 4.08
C THR A 25 1.95 -7.88 4.64
N GLU A 26 1.06 -8.31 5.54
CA GLU A 26 0.97 -9.71 5.95
C GLU A 26 0.60 -10.65 4.79
N LEU A 27 -0.33 -10.26 3.91
CA LEU A 27 -0.74 -11.03 2.72
C LEU A 27 0.37 -11.20 1.68
N PHE A 28 1.21 -10.17 1.50
CA PHE A 28 2.28 -10.17 0.51
C PHE A 28 3.62 -10.70 1.05
N GLY A 29 3.70 -11.07 2.33
CA GLY A 29 4.86 -11.69 2.98
C GLY A 29 5.83 -10.69 3.64
N LYS A 30 7.05 -11.13 3.98
CA LYS A 30 8.13 -10.29 4.59
C LYS A 30 8.63 -9.18 3.63
N ASN A 31 7.76 -8.26 3.25
CA ASN A 31 8.15 -7.02 2.57
C ASN A 31 8.34 -5.95 3.63
N GLU A 32 9.36 -5.11 3.43
CA GLU A 32 9.52 -3.91 4.24
C GLU A 32 8.55 -2.86 3.72
N TYR A 33 7.73 -2.32 4.62
CA TYR A 33 6.83 -1.23 4.34
C TYR A 33 6.94 -0.17 5.42
N ILE A 34 6.71 1.08 5.02
CA ILE A 34 6.62 2.22 5.91
C ILE A 34 5.36 2.97 5.50
N PHE A 35 4.39 3.05 6.42
CA PHE A 35 3.17 3.81 6.20
C PHE A 35 3.21 5.11 7.00
N GLU A 36 3.15 6.23 6.32
CA GLU A 36 3.04 7.55 6.91
C GLU A 36 1.56 7.98 6.94
N LYS A 37 0.93 7.82 8.11
CA LYS A 37 -0.50 8.08 8.31
C LYS A 37 -0.89 9.54 8.07
N ASP A 38 -0.02 10.48 8.40
CA ASP A 38 -0.27 11.92 8.22
C ASP A 38 -0.30 12.33 6.74
N ALA A 39 0.57 11.75 5.91
CA ALA A 39 0.62 12.00 4.46
C ALA A 39 -0.23 11.01 3.63
N ASN A 40 -0.73 9.94 4.27
CA ASN A 40 -1.30 8.76 3.61
C ASN A 40 -0.37 8.18 2.54
N GLU A 41 0.92 8.15 2.85
CA GLU A 41 1.96 7.62 1.97
C GLU A 41 2.39 6.24 2.43
N LEU A 42 2.60 5.35 1.47
CA LEU A 42 3.09 4.01 1.68
C LEU A 42 4.37 3.80 0.87
N GLU A 43 5.49 3.70 1.55
CA GLU A 43 6.71 3.15 0.97
C GLU A 43 6.66 1.64 1.10
N VAL A 44 6.87 0.92 0.01
CA VAL A 44 6.94 -0.53 0.03
C VAL A 44 8.09 -1.05 -0.84
N SER A 45 8.85 -1.98 -0.27
CA SER A 45 9.97 -2.63 -0.93
C SER A 45 9.57 -4.04 -1.33
N MET A 46 9.32 -4.26 -2.62
CA MET A 46 8.89 -5.56 -3.14
C MET A 46 9.38 -5.81 -4.58
N PRO A 47 9.36 -7.06 -5.07
CA PRO A 47 9.63 -7.35 -6.47
C PRO A 47 8.61 -6.67 -7.38
N ASN A 48 9.04 -6.21 -8.56
CA ASN A 48 8.18 -5.49 -9.51
C ASN A 48 6.92 -6.25 -9.95
N GLN A 49 6.90 -7.58 -9.84
CA GLN A 49 5.71 -8.39 -10.13
C GLN A 49 4.68 -8.37 -8.99
N ASN A 50 5.13 -8.12 -7.75
CA ASN A 50 4.26 -8.09 -6.58
C ASN A 50 3.61 -6.71 -6.39
N ILE A 51 4.23 -5.62 -6.86
CA ILE A 51 3.69 -4.27 -6.69
C ILE A 51 2.39 -4.08 -7.48
N GLU A 52 2.28 -4.66 -8.68
CA GLU A 52 1.05 -4.59 -9.48
C GLU A 52 -0.11 -5.34 -8.79
N LEU A 53 0.16 -6.54 -8.28
CA LEU A 53 -0.79 -7.31 -7.48
C LEU A 53 -1.18 -6.56 -6.20
N PHE A 54 -0.22 -5.88 -5.56
CA PHE A 54 -0.43 -5.12 -4.35
C PHE A 54 -1.33 -3.90 -4.58
N ILE A 55 -1.04 -3.11 -5.61
CA ILE A 55 -1.87 -1.97 -6.05
C ILE A 55 -3.27 -2.47 -6.40
N SER A 56 -3.40 -3.56 -7.15
CA SER A 56 -4.72 -4.11 -7.51
C SER A 56 -5.54 -4.55 -6.29
N ASN A 57 -4.90 -5.14 -5.28
CA ASN A 57 -5.59 -5.50 -4.02
C ASN A 57 -6.00 -4.25 -3.22
N LEU A 58 -5.15 -3.22 -3.18
CA LEU A 58 -5.51 -1.94 -2.59
C LEU A 58 -6.68 -1.29 -3.33
N GLU A 59 -6.71 -1.27 -4.67
CA GLU A 59 -7.82 -0.70 -5.45
C GLU A 59 -9.13 -1.49 -5.28
N GLN A 60 -9.05 -2.81 -5.11
CA GLN A 60 -10.22 -3.63 -4.80
C GLN A 60 -10.73 -3.39 -3.38
N ASN A 61 -9.92 -2.80 -2.52
CA ASN A 61 -10.34 -2.40 -1.20
C ASN A 61 -11.27 -1.18 -1.29
N LYS A 62 -12.54 -1.36 -0.88
CA LYS A 62 -13.58 -0.31 -0.94
C LYS A 62 -13.24 0.96 -0.16
N ASN A 63 -12.20 0.91 0.67
CA ASN A 63 -11.71 2.03 1.46
C ASN A 63 -10.74 2.93 0.68
N VAL A 64 -10.00 2.37 -0.29
CA VAL A 64 -9.04 3.10 -1.13
C VAL A 64 -9.76 3.59 -2.38
N VAL A 65 -9.72 4.89 -2.62
CA VAL A 65 -10.45 5.56 -3.71
C VAL A 65 -9.51 5.98 -4.83
N ASN A 66 -8.23 6.15 -4.51
CA ASN A 66 -7.21 6.52 -5.49
C ASN A 66 -5.83 6.08 -5.01
N ILE A 67 -5.02 5.55 -5.93
CA ILE A 67 -3.63 5.18 -5.71
C ILE A 67 -2.80 5.89 -6.77
N GLN A 68 -1.77 6.60 -6.34
CA GLN A 68 -0.82 7.23 -7.25
C GLN A 68 0.59 6.75 -6.92
N LEU A 69 1.31 6.23 -7.92
CA LEU A 69 2.72 5.92 -7.80
C LEU A 69 3.55 7.20 -7.96
N LEU A 70 4.49 7.43 -7.04
CA LEU A 70 5.47 8.52 -7.07
C LEU A 70 6.79 8.07 -7.73
#